data_AF-A0AAE5XEP8-F1
#
_entry.id   AF-A0AAE5XEP8-F1
#
_cell.length_a   1.000
_cell.length_b   1.000
_cell.length_c   1.000
_cell.angle_alpha   90.00
_cell.angle_beta   90.00
_cell.angle_gamma   90.00
#
_symmetry.space_group_name_H-M   'P 1'
#
loop_
_entity.id
_entity.type
_entity.pdbx_description
1 polymer ?
#
loop_
_entity_poly.entity_id
_entity_poly.type
_entity_poly.pdbx_seq_one_letter_code
_entity_poly.pdbx_strand_id
1 'polypeptide(L)' 'MNTLEAQRCRLQEELALAEKELEELLRTPNPNKTMVNFYSDLLVRNRELIRMIDTHLSQSSHWITDRANSIAKLADGVA' A
#
# COMPACT_ATOMS: atom_id res chain seq x y z
N MET A 1 8.86 6.14 -10.23
CA MET A 1 7.80 5.14 -10.02
C MET A 1 8.36 3.76 -10.30
N ASN A 2 8.74 3.02 -9.26
CA ASN A 2 9.11 1.61 -9.37
C ASN A 2 7.84 0.73 -9.45
N THR A 3 8.00 -0.55 -9.79
CA THR A 3 6.89 -1.49 -9.97
C THR A 3 6.02 -1.62 -8.71
N LEU A 4 6.62 -1.52 -7.52
CA LEU A 4 5.92 -1.66 -6.24
C LEU A 4 5.09 -0.40 -5.91
N GLU A 5 5.60 0.79 -6.23
CA GLU A 5 4.85 2.05 -6.15
C GLU A 5 3.65 2.04 -7.11
N ALA A 6 3.82 1.50 -8.33
CA ALA A 6 2.73 1.35 -9.28
C ALA A 6 1.66 0.36 -8.78
N GLN A 7 2.07 -0.75 -8.17
CA GLN A 7 1.16 -1.71 -7.54
C GLN A 7 0.39 -1.08 -6.36
N ARG A 8 1.06 -0.27 -5.55
CA ARG A 8 0.43 0.49 -4.47
C ARG A 8 -0.66 1.42 -4.98
N CYS A 9 -0.38 2.21 -6.02
CA CYS A 9 -1.38 3.10 -6.63
C CYS A 9 -2.62 2.32 -7.12
N ARG A 10 -2.42 1.20 -7.82
CA ARG A 10 -3.54 0.35 -8.27
C ARG A 10 -4.36 -0.19 -7.10
N LEU A 11 -3.71 -0.66 -6.04
CA LEU A 11 -4.42 -1.14 -4.84
C LEU A 11 -5.23 -0.03 -4.16
N GLN A 12 -4.76 1.22 -4.20
CA GLN A 12 -5.51 2.37 -3.67
C GLN A 12 -6.76 2.68 -4.51
N GLU A 13 -6.65 2.60 -5.84
CA GLU A 13 -7.79 2.75 -6.75
C GLU A 13 -8.83 1.62 -6.53
N GLU A 14 -8.38 0.37 -6.45
CA GLU A 14 -9.24 -0.78 -6.13
C GLU A 14 -9.94 -0.62 -4.77
N LEU A 15 -9.24 -0.10 -3.78
CA LEU A 15 -9.80 0.19 -2.46
C LEU A 15 -10.92 1.22 -2.54
N ALA A 16 -10.67 2.36 -3.19
CA ALA A 16 -11.67 3.42 -3.32
C ALA A 16 -12.93 2.92 -4.06
N LEU A 17 -12.76 2.09 -5.09
CA LEU A 17 -13.87 1.47 -5.80
C LEU A 17 -14.62 0.48 -4.90
N ALA A 18 -13.93 -0.43 -4.21
CA ALA A 18 -14.55 -1.40 -3.32
C ALA A 18 -15.29 -0.75 -2.13
N GLU A 19 -14.79 0.37 -1.60
CA GLU A 19 -15.46 1.14 -0.54
C GLU A 19 -16.78 1.72 -1.05
N LYS A 20 -16.76 2.29 -2.26
CA LYS A 20 -17.95 2.83 -2.90
C LYS A 20 -19.00 1.74 -3.18
N GLU A 21 -18.58 0.61 -3.74
CA GLU A 21 -19.48 -0.53 -4.03
C GLU A 21 -20.10 -1.10 -2.75
N LEU A 22 -19.31 -1.22 -1.67
CA LEU A 22 -19.83 -1.65 -0.38
C LEU A 22 -20.84 -0.65 0.20
N GLU A 23 -20.56 0.64 0.09
CA GLU A 23 -21.48 1.69 0.54
C GLU A 23 -22.81 1.64 -0.22
N GLU A 24 -22.76 1.51 -1.54
CA GLU A 24 -23.95 1.38 -2.39
C GLU A 24 -24.74 0.11 -2.05
N LEU A 25 -24.06 -1.01 -1.86
CA LEU A 25 -24.67 -2.28 -1.47
C LEU A 25 -25.42 -2.15 -0.14
N LEU A 26 -24.80 -1.55 0.87
CA LEU A 26 -25.38 -1.37 2.21
C LEU A 26 -26.59 -0.43 2.23
N ARG A 27 -26.74 0.46 1.23
CA ARG A 27 -27.92 1.33 1.09
C ARG A 27 -29.13 0.60 0.50
N THR A 28 -28.95 -0.59 -0.07
CA THR A 28 -30.07 -1.37 -0.59
C THR A 28 -30.94 -1.93 0.55
N PRO A 29 -32.27 -2.07 0.38
CA PRO A 29 -33.17 -2.49 1.46
C PRO A 29 -32.98 -3.95 1.93
N ASN A 30 -32.28 -4.78 1.15
CA ASN A 30 -31.89 -6.13 1.54
C ASN A 30 -30.52 -6.47 0.93
N PRO A 31 -29.42 -5.99 1.53
CA PRO A 31 -28.10 -6.14 0.97
C PRO A 31 -27.72 -7.61 0.88
N ASN A 32 -27.18 -8.02 -0.27
CA ASN A 32 -26.69 -9.37 -0.45
C ASN A 32 -25.50 -9.63 0.50
N LYS A 33 -25.72 -10.44 1.54
CA LYS A 33 -24.70 -10.73 2.57
C LYS A 33 -23.42 -11.32 2.00
N THR A 34 -23.49 -12.14 0.96
CA THR A 34 -22.31 -12.70 0.29
C THR A 34 -21.46 -11.59 -0.33
N MET A 35 -22.11 -10.62 -0.98
CA MET A 35 -21.41 -9.47 -1.56
C MET A 35 -20.85 -8.54 -0.48
N VAL A 36 -21.59 -8.31 0.61
CA VAL A 36 -21.10 -7.51 1.75
C VAL A 36 -19.82 -8.13 2.33
N ASN A 37 -19.83 -9.45 2.56
CA ASN A 37 -18.67 -10.16 3.08
C ASN A 37 -17.50 -10.10 2.10
N PHE A 38 -17.75 -10.35 0.81
CA PHE A 38 -16.73 -10.27 -0.23
C PHE A 38 -16.01 -8.91 -0.22
N TYR A 39 -16.77 -7.80 -0.26
CA TYR A 39 -16.14 -6.47 -0.24
C TYR A 39 -15.48 -6.16 1.09
N SER A 40 -16.05 -6.59 2.22
CA SER A 40 -15.42 -6.41 3.53
C SER A 40 -14.05 -7.09 3.60
N ASP A 41 -13.96 -8.34 3.13
CA ASP A 41 -12.71 -9.10 3.09
C ASP A 41 -11.69 -8.50 2.11
N LEU A 42 -12.17 -8.06 0.93
CA LEU A 42 -11.34 -7.39 -0.07
C LEU A 42 -10.70 -6.12 0.47
N LEU A 43 -11.47 -5.30 1.19
CA LEU A 43 -10.97 -4.07 1.81
C LEU A 43 -9.89 -4.34 2.85
N VAL A 44 -10.10 -5.33 3.73
CA VAL A 44 -9.10 -5.72 4.73
C VAL A 44 -7.81 -6.18 4.05
N ARG A 45 -7.91 -7.06 3.06
CA ARG A 45 -6.76 -7.57 2.30
C ARG A 45 -5.99 -6.44 1.61
N ASN A 46 -6.67 -5.55 0.89
CA ASN A 46 -6.00 -4.51 0.13
C ASN A 46 -5.32 -3.48 1.05
N ARG A 47 -5.92 -3.15 2.20
CA ARG A 47 -5.29 -2.27 3.21
C ARG A 47 -4.01 -2.90 3.77
N GLU A 48 -4.04 -4.19 4.05
CA GLU A 48 -2.85 -4.89 4.56
C GLU A 48 -1.74 -4.96 3.50
N LEU A 49 -2.06 -5.23 2.24
CA LEU A 49 -1.08 -5.22 1.15
C LEU A 49 -0.42 -3.84 0.98
N ILE A 50 -1.20 -2.76 1.02
CA ILE A 50 -0.66 -1.40 0.98
C ILE A 50 0.27 -1.15 2.19
N ARG A 51 -0.14 -1.56 3.40
CA ARG A 51 0.68 -1.41 4.62
C ARG A 51 2.02 -2.15 4.47
N MET A 52 2.01 -3.35 3.92
CA MET A 52 3.22 -4.14 3.66
C MET A 52 4.13 -3.44 2.64
N ILE A 53 3.56 -2.91 1.56
CA ILE A 53 4.31 -2.15 0.55
C ILE A 53 4.93 -0.89 1.17
N ASP A 54 4.16 -0.12 1.95
CA ASP A 54 4.63 1.10 2.60
C ASP A 54 5.77 0.81 3.60
N THR A 55 5.66 -0.31 4.34
CA THR A 55 6.72 -0.79 5.22
C THR A 55 7.98 -1.14 4.42
N HIS A 56 7.86 -1.83 3.30
CA HIS A 56 9.00 -2.18 2.45
C HIS A 56 9.65 -0.95 1.81
N LEU A 57 8.86 0.00 1.31
CA LEU A 57 9.38 1.23 0.68
C LEU A 57 10.06 2.16 1.70
N SER A 58 9.53 2.25 2.92
CA SER A 58 10.16 3.04 4.01
C SER A 58 11.46 2.41 4.50
N GLN A 59 11.50 1.09 4.73
CA GLN A 59 12.74 0.36 5.01
C GLN A 59 13.73 0.50 3.86
N SER A 60 13.22 0.55 2.63
CA SER A 60 14.07 0.70 1.45
C SER A 60 14.80 2.05 1.43
N SER A 61 14.09 3.09 1.84
CA SER A 61 14.64 4.44 1.92
C SER A 61 15.70 4.56 3.03
N HIS A 62 15.53 3.84 4.13
CA HIS A 62 16.49 3.82 5.23
C HIS A 62 17.84 3.21 4.81
N TRP A 63 17.86 2.05 4.14
CA TRP A 63 19.13 1.44 3.72
C TRP A 63 19.88 2.25 2.65
N ILE A 64 19.15 2.95 1.76
CA ILE A 64 19.78 3.84 0.76
C ILE A 64 20.50 4.98 1.48
N THR A 65 19.83 5.56 2.48
CA THR A 65 20.37 6.69 3.26
C THR A 65 21.61 6.27 4.05
N ASP A 66 21.58 5.11 4.71
CA ASP A 66 22.72 4.61 5.48
C ASP A 66 23.91 4.25 4.59
N ARG A 67 23.66 3.68 3.40
CA ARG A 67 24.70 3.39 2.41
C ARG A 67 25.32 4.68 1.87
N ALA A 68 24.51 5.67 1.52
CA ALA A 68 24.99 6.97 1.04
C ALA A 68 25.86 7.67 2.09
N ASN A 69 25.43 7.67 3.35
CA ASN A 69 26.19 8.23 4.47
C ASN A 69 27.51 7.49 4.71
N SER A 70 27.53 6.16 4.56
CA SER A 70 28.75 5.36 4.70
C SER A 70 29.76 5.64 3.58
N ILE A 71 29.28 5.80 2.33
CA ILE A 71 30.12 6.17 1.19
C ILE A 71 30.68 7.58 1.37
N ALA A 72 29.87 8.54 1.81
CA ALA A 72 30.32 9.92 2.06
C ALA A 72 31.44 9.97 3.11
N LYS A 73 31.27 9.26 4.24
CA LYS A 73 32.31 9.17 5.29
C LYS A 73 33.62 8.54 4.80
N LEU A 74 33.55 7.56 3.90
CA LEU A 74 34.74 6.97 3.28
C LEU A 74 35.42 7.95 2.31
N ALA A 75 34.66 8.75 1.57
CA ALA A 75 35.20 9.76 0.67
C ALA A 75 35.88 10.92 1.43
N ASP A 76 35.30 11.36 2.56
CA ASP A 76 35.85 12.42 3.40
C ASP A 76 37.11 11.99 4.19
N GLY A 77 37.32 10.69 4.36
CA GLY A 77 38.50 10.12 5.03
C GLY A 77 39.72 9.85 4.12
N VAL A 78 39.62 10.15 2.82
CA VAL A 78 40.71 9.98 1.83
C VAL A 78 41.34 11.33 1.42
N ALA A 79 41.10 12.40 2.20
CA ALA A 79 41.77 13.70 2.04
C ALA A 79 43.09 13.77 2.83
#